data_AF-A0A9W9VR32-F1
#
_entry.id   AF-A0A9W9VR32-F1
#
_cell.length_a   1.000
_cell.length_b   1.000
_cell.length_c   1.000
_cell.angle_alpha   90.00
_cell.angle_beta   90.00
_cell.angle_gamma   90.00
#
_symmetry.space_group_name_H-M   'P 1'
#
loop_
_entity.id
_entity.type
_entity.pdbx_description
1 polymer ?
#
loop_
_entity_poly.entity_id
_entity_poly.type
_entity_poly.pdbx_seq_one_letter_code
_entity_poly.pdbx_strand_id
1 'polypeptide(L)'
;MKLSLALTGLNIAHLYGRVSAVPTQIRHDVSNASYAADMFTTAIEWSDAYWDEDAGYLLAASSGSGRYDTRHSAWYATQLLARNEEGDVARAIRIFDNVIAGQYLDPFKQWYGDYQQAPSQPEPGTPKYPDEGPYSSWDPNVRDFVGCAWIVALNDYEHLLPVTTVSKIERSLHIAAKGDLYRVGGVDGDNLYPCYSNPWIMRTILQNWVGTRLNDNNLTQTGEHFAQELYELWSIHHTLSEFNSPTYAGVAMWALALWGQYGSEGSLLKKYAPEILAASWDELAQLYNANLKNTAGPWDRTYGYDMNLYASLTAAVIWGAVGREHAPFPRQISGMYHQEDFAFYPLFALSMPEMLKYLSPKSKSSLIKFPGDHFYTAKAYSPPFDAYPRNITTWMSKDLTIGAESIAEAVVGGPAKSSSAFSPALIQWAIDDKQVGCVTHWVTEPSIDAVASKNGLHISYPNATMENGPVSFNFLFSGLGINHGANVTGLEGLPGLDLKVKTNALSNYSIVYNTDQEVNEFIFYNITYSMPESFDEAPFISLQVV
;
A
#
# COMPACT_ATOMS: atom_id res chain seq x y z
N MET A 1 18.42 17.54 78.93
CA MET A 1 18.20 18.11 77.57
C MET A 1 17.00 17.36 76.98
N LYS A 2 15.72 17.78 76.97
CA LYS A 2 15.03 19.09 76.87
C LYS A 2 15.61 19.93 75.71
N LEU A 3 14.89 20.44 74.71
CA LEU A 3 13.48 20.88 74.48
C LEU A 3 13.16 20.66 72.96
N SER A 4 11.97 20.27 72.46
CA SER A 4 10.61 20.87 72.39
C SER A 4 10.48 22.23 71.66
N LEU A 5 9.64 22.31 70.61
CA LEU A 5 8.66 23.38 70.22
C LEU A 5 8.03 22.96 68.86
N ALA A 6 6.70 22.81 68.66
CA ALA A 6 5.61 23.81 68.57
C ALA A 6 5.85 24.83 67.43
N LEU A 7 4.92 25.30 66.56
CA LEU A 7 3.48 25.11 66.27
C LEU A 7 3.21 25.98 64.98
N THR A 8 2.01 25.85 64.39
CA THR A 8 1.27 26.85 63.56
C THR A 8 1.76 27.33 62.18
N GLY A 9 0.96 27.04 61.13
CA GLY A 9 -0.04 27.99 60.58
C GLY A 9 0.35 29.02 59.50
N LEU A 10 -0.49 29.02 58.43
CA LEU A 10 -0.94 30.13 57.55
C LEU A 10 -0.19 30.50 56.24
N ASN A 11 -0.93 30.29 55.14
CA ASN A 11 -1.15 31.12 53.94
C ASN A 11 0.00 31.93 53.32
N ILE A 12 0.28 31.70 52.02
CA ILE A 12 0.43 32.77 51.01
C ILE A 12 -0.13 32.29 49.66
N ALA A 13 -0.86 33.19 49.02
CA ALA A 13 -1.55 33.09 47.74
C ALA A 13 -0.60 33.21 46.53
N HIS A 14 -1.12 32.75 45.38
CA HIS A 14 -0.87 33.22 44.02
C HIS A 14 0.58 33.45 43.54
N LEU A 15 0.99 32.61 42.58
CA LEU A 15 1.53 33.13 41.33
C LEU A 15 1.02 32.29 40.15
N TYR A 16 0.08 32.89 39.40
CA TYR A 16 -0.30 32.46 38.06
C TYR A 16 0.89 32.69 37.12
N GLY A 17 1.40 31.61 36.52
CA GLY A 17 2.35 31.64 35.41
C GLY A 17 1.76 30.88 34.23
N ARG A 18 1.55 31.60 33.13
CA ARG A 18 0.84 31.19 31.91
C ARG A 18 1.43 29.94 31.28
N VAL A 19 0.66 28.85 31.24
CA VAL A 19 0.79 27.81 30.21
C VAL A 19 0.14 28.39 28.96
N SER A 20 0.93 28.58 27.89
CA SER A 20 0.41 29.03 26.61
C SER A 20 -0.49 27.94 26.05
N ALA A 21 -1.79 28.20 26.11
CA ALA A 21 -2.83 27.34 25.56
C ALA A 21 -2.76 27.35 24.02
N VAL A 22 -2.85 26.16 23.45
CA VAL A 22 -3.19 25.89 22.05
C VAL A 22 -4.36 26.78 21.62
N PRO A 23 -4.34 27.42 20.43
CA PRO A 23 -5.51 28.08 19.89
C PRO A 23 -6.61 27.03 19.70
N THR A 24 -7.55 27.03 20.64
CA THR A 24 -8.73 26.18 20.64
C THR A 24 -9.73 26.80 19.68
N GLN A 25 -9.54 26.58 18.38
CA GLN A 25 -10.53 26.98 17.39
C GLN A 25 -10.66 25.98 16.24
N ILE A 26 -10.80 24.70 16.61
CA ILE A 26 -11.51 23.69 15.80
C ILE A 26 -12.35 22.84 16.77
N ARG A 27 -13.39 23.46 17.33
CA ARG A 27 -14.53 22.74 17.87
C ARG A 27 -15.75 23.51 17.46
N HIS A 28 -16.35 23.08 16.36
CA HIS A 28 -17.76 22.75 16.21
C HIS A 28 -18.03 22.64 14.71
N ASP A 29 -18.53 21.47 14.33
CA ASP A 29 -18.67 20.87 13.00
C ASP A 29 -17.43 20.24 12.35
N VAL A 30 -17.67 19.17 11.58
CA VAL A 30 -16.78 18.31 10.78
C VAL A 30 -16.23 17.05 11.48
N SER A 31 -17.00 15.96 11.44
CA SER A 31 -16.55 14.61 11.87
C SER A 31 -15.33 14.08 11.08
N ASN A 32 -15.10 14.53 9.85
CA ASN A 32 -13.99 14.04 9.02
C ASN A 32 -12.62 14.67 9.39
N ALA A 33 -12.58 15.95 9.78
CA ALA A 33 -11.34 16.61 10.21
C ALA A 33 -10.77 15.96 11.48
N SER A 34 -11.64 15.32 12.27
CA SER A 34 -11.23 14.55 13.45
C SER A 34 -10.56 13.21 13.12
N TYR A 35 -10.96 12.54 12.03
CA TYR A 35 -10.38 11.23 11.67
C TYR A 35 -8.99 11.35 11.05
N ALA A 36 -8.80 12.32 10.15
CA ALA A 36 -7.48 12.60 9.60
C ALA A 36 -6.50 13.03 10.70
N ALA A 37 -6.93 13.88 11.63
CA ALA A 37 -6.11 14.29 12.77
C ALA A 37 -5.77 13.13 13.72
N ASP A 38 -6.74 12.25 14.01
CA ASP A 38 -6.53 11.04 14.81
C ASP A 38 -5.52 10.08 14.14
N MET A 39 -5.66 9.87 12.83
CA MET A 39 -4.73 9.06 12.04
C MET A 39 -3.31 9.66 12.05
N PHE A 40 -3.20 10.97 11.79
CA PHE A 40 -1.93 11.69 11.79
C PHE A 40 -1.24 11.55 13.15
N THR A 41 -1.95 11.86 14.23
CA THR A 41 -1.41 11.86 15.60
C THR A 41 -0.96 10.46 15.99
N THR A 42 -1.81 9.45 15.77
CA THR A 42 -1.47 8.06 16.14
C THR A 42 -0.23 7.55 15.39
N ALA A 43 -0.11 7.88 14.11
CA ALA A 43 0.97 7.36 13.29
C ALA A 43 2.29 8.14 13.46
N ILE A 44 2.24 9.47 13.66
CA ILE A 44 3.47 10.24 13.93
C ILE A 44 4.05 9.90 15.31
N GLU A 45 3.21 9.66 16.33
CA GLU A 45 3.66 9.17 17.64
C GLU A 45 4.33 7.80 17.54
N TRP A 46 3.87 6.95 16.63
CA TRP A 46 4.54 5.68 16.33
C TRP A 46 5.91 5.91 15.68
N SER A 47 6.00 6.80 14.69
CA SER A 47 7.28 7.16 14.04
C SER A 47 8.29 7.76 15.03
N ASP A 48 7.83 8.57 16.00
CA ASP A 48 8.69 9.15 17.05
C ASP A 48 9.43 8.07 17.87
N ALA A 49 8.82 6.89 18.06
CA ALA A 49 9.44 5.79 18.80
C ALA A 49 10.66 5.18 18.08
N TYR A 50 10.81 5.45 16.79
CA TYR A 50 11.93 4.97 15.96
C TYR A 50 12.94 6.08 15.63
N TRP A 51 12.71 7.32 16.08
CA TRP A 51 13.63 8.42 15.83
C TRP A 51 14.92 8.30 16.65
N ASP A 52 16.05 8.32 15.95
CA ASP A 52 17.38 8.42 16.56
C ASP A 52 17.87 9.88 16.52
N GLU A 53 17.93 10.49 17.70
CA GLU A 53 18.34 11.89 17.85
C GLU A 53 19.83 12.12 17.56
N ASP A 54 20.70 11.12 17.65
CA ASP A 54 22.11 11.29 17.31
C ASP A 54 22.35 11.10 15.82
N ALA A 55 21.68 10.11 15.19
CA ALA A 55 21.88 9.78 13.78
C ALA A 55 21.12 10.71 12.82
N GLY A 56 19.93 11.20 13.21
CA GLY A 56 19.09 11.97 12.29
C GLY A 56 18.34 11.14 11.27
N TYR A 57 17.94 9.93 11.67
CA TYR A 57 17.14 9.00 10.88
C TYR A 57 16.15 8.27 11.79
N LEU A 58 15.08 7.76 11.18
CA LEU A 58 14.29 6.68 11.74
C LEU A 58 15.04 5.35 11.62
N LEU A 59 14.87 4.50 12.62
CA LEU A 59 15.22 3.09 12.57
C LEU A 59 14.10 2.29 11.87
N ALA A 60 14.47 1.30 11.07
CA ALA A 60 13.55 0.34 10.48
C ALA A 60 12.82 -0.45 11.56
N ALA A 61 11.49 -0.56 11.44
CA ALA A 61 10.63 -1.17 12.44
C ALA A 61 10.57 -2.70 12.33
N SER A 62 10.63 -3.25 11.12
CA SER A 62 10.53 -4.69 10.89
C SER A 62 11.63 -5.22 9.96
N SER A 63 11.57 -4.89 8.68
CA SER A 63 12.48 -5.39 7.67
C SER A 63 13.88 -4.81 7.87
N GLY A 64 14.78 -5.62 8.44
CA GLY A 64 16.12 -5.15 8.81
C GLY A 64 16.15 -4.28 10.05
N SER A 65 15.30 -4.59 11.04
CA SER A 65 15.22 -3.89 12.34
C SER A 65 16.58 -3.46 12.90
N GLY A 66 16.66 -2.20 13.34
CA GLY A 66 17.88 -1.58 13.85
C GLY A 66 18.78 -0.95 12.78
N ARG A 67 18.45 -1.09 11.49
CA ARG A 67 19.06 -0.29 10.41
C ARG A 67 18.38 1.08 10.32
N TYR A 68 19.08 2.09 9.83
CA TYR A 68 18.48 3.38 9.51
C TYR A 68 17.77 3.33 8.16
N ASP A 69 16.65 4.03 8.05
CA ASP A 69 15.80 4.02 6.87
C ASP A 69 15.67 5.41 6.24
N THR A 70 16.08 5.54 4.98
CA THR A 70 16.02 6.82 4.26
C THR A 70 14.60 7.22 3.88
N ARG A 71 13.79 6.29 3.36
CA ARG A 71 12.48 6.57 2.76
C ARG A 71 11.50 7.04 3.84
N HIS A 72 11.40 6.29 4.93
CA HIS A 72 10.51 6.62 6.04
C HIS A 72 10.97 7.88 6.77
N SER A 73 12.29 8.10 6.90
CA SER A 73 12.82 9.37 7.43
C SER A 73 12.38 10.55 6.56
N ALA A 74 12.51 10.44 5.23
CA ALA A 74 12.10 11.49 4.31
C ALA A 74 10.61 11.84 4.42
N TRP A 75 9.74 10.85 4.65
CA TRP A 75 8.33 11.09 4.95
C TRP A 75 8.15 11.82 6.28
N TYR A 76 8.83 11.34 7.32
CA TYR A 76 8.77 11.91 8.66
C TYR A 76 9.20 13.39 8.70
N ALA A 77 10.13 13.82 7.85
CA ALA A 77 10.48 15.24 7.72
C ALA A 77 9.27 16.13 7.38
N THR A 78 8.43 15.73 6.43
CA THR A 78 7.19 16.45 6.09
C THR A 78 6.19 16.44 7.25
N GLN A 79 6.12 15.33 7.97
CA GLN A 79 5.20 15.14 9.10
C GLN A 79 5.58 16.02 10.29
N LEU A 80 6.88 16.12 10.58
CA LEU A 80 7.43 17.03 11.57
C LEU A 80 7.07 18.49 11.24
N LEU A 81 7.18 18.90 9.98
CA LEU A 81 6.76 20.24 9.57
C LEU A 81 5.25 20.46 9.75
N ALA A 82 4.44 19.44 9.50
CA ALA A 82 3.01 19.51 9.69
C ALA A 82 2.61 19.58 11.18
N ARG A 83 3.31 18.85 12.07
CA ARG A 83 3.10 18.89 13.53
C ARG A 83 3.61 20.20 14.14
N ASN A 84 4.79 20.66 13.71
CA ASN A 84 5.42 21.92 14.09
C ASN A 84 5.53 22.13 15.61
N GLU A 85 5.88 21.09 16.36
CA GLU A 85 6.21 21.19 17.79
C GLU A 85 7.67 21.63 17.99
N GLU A 86 8.04 21.87 19.26
CA GLU A 86 9.40 22.28 19.61
C GLU A 86 10.42 21.24 19.13
N GLY A 87 11.36 21.68 18.29
CA GLY A 87 12.43 20.84 17.73
C GLY A 87 12.08 20.19 16.39
N ASP A 88 10.81 20.10 16.00
CA ASP A 88 10.39 19.39 14.79
C ASP A 88 11.00 19.98 13.51
N VAL A 89 10.97 21.31 13.36
CA VAL A 89 11.55 21.98 12.19
C VAL A 89 13.06 21.72 12.09
N ALA A 90 13.77 21.70 13.22
CA ALA A 90 15.21 21.43 13.24
C ALA A 90 15.50 19.97 12.83
N ARG A 91 14.69 19.02 13.30
CA ARG A 91 14.78 17.60 12.91
C ARG A 91 14.47 17.40 11.43
N ALA A 92 13.42 18.05 10.92
CA ALA A 92 13.07 18.00 9.50
C ALA A 92 14.21 18.51 8.62
N ILE A 93 14.82 19.65 8.96
CA ILE A 93 16.00 20.19 8.26
C ILE A 93 17.16 19.20 8.27
N ARG A 94 17.44 18.58 9.42
CA ARG A 94 18.50 17.56 9.55
C ARG A 94 18.24 16.36 8.65
N ILE A 95 16.99 15.89 8.58
CA ILE A 95 16.61 14.79 7.70
C ILE A 95 16.79 15.18 6.22
N PHE A 96 16.33 16.37 5.81
CA PHE A 96 16.54 16.82 4.42
C PHE A 96 18.02 16.82 4.06
N ASP A 97 18.88 17.40 4.91
CA ASP A 97 20.32 17.43 4.67
C ASP A 97 20.92 16.02 4.58
N ASN A 98 20.52 15.12 5.48
CA ASN A 98 20.96 13.74 5.53
C ASN A 98 20.53 12.92 4.29
N VAL A 99 19.25 12.95 3.93
CA VAL A 99 18.71 12.22 2.77
C VAL A 99 19.30 12.75 1.46
N ILE A 100 19.43 14.08 1.31
CA ILE A 100 20.06 14.70 0.13
C ILE A 100 21.53 14.29 0.01
N ALA A 101 22.26 14.17 1.12
CA ALA A 101 23.65 13.72 1.10
C ALA A 101 23.81 12.28 0.58
N GLY A 102 22.79 11.44 0.73
CA GLY A 102 22.72 10.08 0.20
C GLY A 102 22.11 9.96 -1.21
N GLN A 103 21.88 11.08 -1.92
CA GLN A 103 21.39 11.05 -3.29
C GLN A 103 22.50 10.66 -4.27
N TYR A 104 22.20 9.79 -5.23
CA TYR A 104 23.15 9.40 -6.26
C TYR A 104 23.26 10.42 -7.39
N LEU A 105 24.49 10.80 -7.73
CA LEU A 105 24.76 11.97 -8.59
C LEU A 105 25.49 11.65 -9.90
N ASP A 106 25.84 10.39 -10.18
CA ASP A 106 26.47 10.00 -11.45
C ASP A 106 25.39 9.82 -12.55
N PRO A 107 25.31 10.71 -13.56
CA PRO A 107 24.30 10.65 -14.61
C PRO A 107 24.48 9.49 -15.58
N PHE A 108 25.59 8.74 -15.49
CA PHE A 108 25.80 7.54 -16.31
C PHE A 108 25.27 6.26 -15.66
N LYS A 109 24.65 6.37 -14.48
CA LYS A 109 24.08 5.24 -13.74
C LYS A 109 22.57 5.25 -13.80
N GLN A 110 21.97 4.06 -13.81
CA GLN A 110 20.52 3.87 -13.83
C GLN A 110 19.84 4.45 -12.57
N TRP A 111 20.53 4.38 -11.42
CA TRP A 111 20.06 4.94 -10.16
C TRP A 111 20.36 6.44 -9.99
N TYR A 112 20.75 7.17 -11.04
CA TYR A 112 20.94 8.62 -10.98
C TYR A 112 19.69 9.32 -10.41
N GLY A 113 19.90 10.24 -9.48
CA GLY A 113 18.85 11.00 -8.81
C GLY A 113 18.02 10.24 -7.78
N ASP A 114 18.24 8.92 -7.64
CA ASP A 114 17.67 8.14 -6.55
C ASP A 114 18.40 8.36 -5.23
N TYR A 115 17.87 7.77 -4.17
CA TYR A 115 18.43 7.86 -2.82
C TYR A 115 18.90 6.49 -2.33
N GLN A 116 19.94 6.46 -1.50
CA GLN A 116 20.28 5.27 -0.73
C GLN A 116 19.07 4.80 0.09
N GLN A 117 18.79 3.51 0.15
CA GLN A 117 17.72 2.95 1.00
C GLN A 117 18.06 3.10 2.49
N ALA A 118 19.35 3.00 2.81
CA ALA A 118 19.90 3.25 4.14
C ALA A 118 21.19 4.09 4.02
N PRO A 119 21.49 5.00 4.97
CA PRO A 119 22.71 5.83 4.93
C PRO A 119 24.01 5.00 4.95
N SER A 120 23.97 3.77 5.47
CA SER A 120 25.12 2.86 5.48
C SER A 120 25.28 2.06 4.17
N GLN A 121 24.33 2.16 3.24
CA GLN A 121 24.35 1.40 2.00
C GLN A 121 25.46 1.91 1.06
N PRO A 122 26.34 1.05 0.54
CA PRO A 122 27.31 1.45 -0.48
C PRO A 122 26.60 1.77 -1.80
N GLU A 123 27.23 2.58 -2.65
CA GLU A 123 26.73 2.82 -4.00
C GLU A 123 26.72 1.51 -4.84
N PRO A 124 25.63 1.22 -5.58
CA PRO A 124 25.56 0.07 -6.48
C PRO A 124 26.64 0.08 -7.57
N GLY A 125 26.92 -1.08 -8.17
CA GLY A 125 27.85 -1.22 -9.29
C GLY A 125 29.33 -1.24 -8.92
N THR A 126 29.68 -1.46 -7.65
CA THR A 126 31.06 -1.70 -7.20
C THR A 126 31.35 -3.20 -7.09
N PRO A 127 32.62 -3.65 -7.07
CA PRO A 127 32.92 -5.08 -6.86
C PRO A 127 32.41 -5.64 -5.52
N LYS A 128 32.22 -4.79 -4.51
CA LYS A 128 31.71 -5.17 -3.19
C LYS A 128 30.19 -5.09 -3.07
N TYR A 129 29.57 -4.32 -3.96
CA TYR A 129 28.13 -4.16 -4.05
C TYR A 129 27.77 -4.04 -5.54
N PRO A 130 27.72 -5.17 -6.25
CA PRO A 130 27.42 -5.20 -7.68
C PRO A 130 26.05 -4.58 -7.97
N ASP A 131 25.84 -4.14 -9.20
CA ASP A 131 24.50 -3.78 -9.65
C ASP A 131 23.78 -5.06 -10.09
N GLU A 132 22.90 -5.57 -9.24
CA GLU A 132 22.03 -6.70 -9.55
C GLU A 132 20.67 -6.27 -10.14
N GLY A 133 20.54 -4.99 -10.51
CA GLY A 133 19.33 -4.42 -11.10
C GLY A 133 18.36 -3.75 -10.11
N PRO A 134 17.22 -3.24 -10.61
CA PRO A 134 16.19 -2.63 -9.78
C PRO A 134 15.50 -3.68 -8.88
N TYR A 135 15.04 -3.22 -7.70
CA TYR A 135 14.41 -4.04 -6.65
C TYR A 135 15.34 -5.06 -5.96
N SER A 136 16.65 -4.99 -6.25
CA SER A 136 17.68 -5.77 -5.55
C SER A 136 18.72 -4.84 -4.92
N SER A 137 19.66 -4.32 -5.71
CA SER A 137 20.75 -3.46 -5.24
C SER A 137 20.30 -2.01 -5.02
N TRP A 138 19.17 -1.63 -5.60
CA TRP A 138 18.54 -0.31 -5.44
C TRP A 138 17.05 -0.44 -5.75
N ASP A 139 16.22 0.43 -5.16
CA ASP A 139 14.77 0.48 -5.45
C ASP A 139 14.46 1.79 -6.19
N PRO A 140 14.11 1.74 -7.49
CA PRO A 140 13.82 2.93 -8.28
C PRO A 140 12.66 3.78 -7.74
N ASN A 141 11.74 3.17 -6.98
CA ASN A 141 10.53 3.85 -6.50
C ASN A 141 10.81 4.78 -5.31
N VAL A 142 11.97 4.65 -4.63
CA VAL A 142 12.31 5.46 -3.47
C VAL A 142 12.27 6.96 -3.81
N ARG A 143 12.79 7.34 -4.98
CA ARG A 143 12.73 8.73 -5.47
C ARG A 143 11.31 9.30 -5.52
N ASP A 144 10.32 8.51 -5.91
CA ASP A 144 8.95 8.96 -6.12
C ASP A 144 8.25 9.15 -4.77
N PHE A 145 8.46 8.21 -3.85
CA PHE A 145 7.96 8.29 -2.48
C PHE A 145 8.56 9.46 -1.70
N VAL A 146 9.89 9.66 -1.79
CA VAL A 146 10.59 10.80 -1.19
C VAL A 146 10.11 12.10 -1.84
N GLY A 147 10.08 12.12 -3.17
CA GLY A 147 9.73 13.30 -3.96
C GLY A 147 8.33 13.81 -3.66
N CYS A 148 7.33 12.93 -3.64
CA CYS A 148 5.95 13.30 -3.35
C CYS A 148 5.77 13.81 -1.91
N ALA A 149 6.45 13.23 -0.93
CA ALA A 149 6.43 13.75 0.44
C ALA A 149 7.02 15.16 0.54
N TRP A 150 8.08 15.44 -0.21
CA TRP A 150 8.73 16.76 -0.19
C TRP A 150 8.00 17.81 -1.02
N ILE A 151 7.22 17.41 -2.02
CA ILE A 151 6.25 18.30 -2.69
C ILE A 151 5.23 18.82 -1.67
N VAL A 152 4.70 17.95 -0.80
CA VAL A 152 3.81 18.36 0.30
C VAL A 152 4.54 19.31 1.25
N ALA A 153 5.78 18.98 1.64
CA ALA A 153 6.58 19.83 2.52
C ALA A 153 6.76 21.26 1.98
N LEU A 154 7.13 21.39 0.70
CA LEU A 154 7.37 22.69 0.09
C LEU A 154 6.07 23.45 -0.20
N ASN A 155 4.99 22.79 -0.62
CA ASN A 155 3.75 23.52 -0.89
C ASN A 155 3.07 24.06 0.38
N ASP A 156 3.03 23.26 1.45
CA ASP A 156 2.22 23.59 2.62
C ASP A 156 3.05 24.20 3.75
N TYR A 157 4.35 23.90 3.80
CA TYR A 157 5.20 24.19 4.97
C TYR A 157 6.54 24.89 4.65
N GLU A 158 6.76 25.33 3.39
CA GLU A 158 7.98 26.06 3.00
C GLU A 158 8.25 27.29 3.89
N HIS A 159 7.21 27.96 4.36
CA HIS A 159 7.30 29.15 5.22
C HIS A 159 8.00 28.90 6.58
N LEU A 160 8.13 27.63 7.00
CA LEU A 160 8.87 27.24 8.20
C LEU A 160 10.37 27.03 7.95
N LEU A 161 10.77 26.89 6.68
CA LEU A 161 12.12 26.49 6.30
C LEU A 161 12.99 27.70 5.94
N PRO A 162 14.30 27.65 6.25
CA PRO A 162 15.26 28.60 5.69
C PRO A 162 15.31 28.47 4.16
N VAL A 163 15.40 29.59 3.45
CA VAL A 163 15.51 29.65 1.98
C VAL A 163 16.61 28.73 1.45
N THR A 164 17.74 28.62 2.15
CA THR A 164 18.84 27.73 1.77
C THR A 164 18.47 26.26 1.81
N THR A 165 17.58 25.85 2.72
CA THR A 165 17.05 24.47 2.80
C THR A 165 16.09 24.22 1.65
N VAL A 166 15.19 25.17 1.38
CA VAL A 166 14.26 25.10 0.24
C VAL A 166 15.02 24.88 -1.06
N SER A 167 16.05 25.69 -1.35
CA SER A 167 16.85 25.55 -2.56
C SER A 167 17.61 24.21 -2.65
N LYS A 168 18.00 23.61 -1.53
CA LYS A 168 18.60 22.26 -1.51
C LYS A 168 17.58 21.19 -1.88
N ILE A 169 16.38 21.24 -1.28
CA ILE A 169 15.29 20.30 -1.55
C ILE A 169 14.89 20.42 -3.03
N GLU A 170 14.65 21.63 -3.53
CA GLU A 170 14.33 21.89 -4.95
C GLU A 170 15.38 21.28 -5.90
N ARG A 171 16.67 21.47 -5.60
CA ARG A 171 17.75 20.89 -6.39
C ARG A 171 17.74 19.36 -6.35
N SER A 172 17.54 18.77 -5.18
CA SER A 172 17.45 17.31 -5.03
C SER A 172 16.27 16.74 -5.83
N LEU A 173 15.10 17.38 -5.75
CA LEU A 173 13.91 17.01 -6.51
C LEU A 173 14.12 17.14 -8.03
N HIS A 174 14.87 18.16 -8.48
CA HIS A 174 15.21 18.30 -9.91
C HIS A 174 16.07 17.14 -10.42
N ILE A 175 17.04 16.71 -9.62
CA ILE A 175 17.91 15.57 -9.96
C ILE A 175 17.09 14.29 -9.95
N ALA A 176 16.22 14.10 -8.95
CA ALA A 176 15.31 12.95 -8.85
C ALA A 176 14.37 12.86 -10.07
N ALA A 177 13.73 13.97 -10.45
CA ALA A 177 12.86 14.04 -11.62
C ALA A 177 13.63 13.75 -12.92
N LYS A 178 14.85 14.25 -13.08
CA LYS A 178 15.69 13.91 -14.25
C LYS A 178 16.08 12.45 -14.29
N GLY A 179 16.46 11.88 -13.14
CA GLY A 179 16.79 10.49 -13.01
C GLY A 179 15.60 9.55 -13.27
N ASP A 180 14.40 9.94 -12.83
CA ASP A 180 13.17 9.17 -13.09
C ASP A 180 12.93 8.95 -14.59
N LEU A 181 13.39 9.86 -15.45
CA LEU A 181 13.30 9.68 -16.91
C LEU A 181 14.12 8.49 -17.44
N TYR A 182 15.00 7.91 -16.64
CA TYR A 182 15.76 6.70 -17.02
C TYR A 182 14.90 5.44 -16.86
N ARG A 183 13.79 5.53 -16.12
CA ARG A 183 12.82 4.44 -15.98
C ARG A 183 11.96 4.32 -17.22
N VAL A 184 12.38 3.41 -18.10
CA VAL A 184 11.72 3.06 -19.35
C VAL A 184 11.36 1.59 -19.30
N GLY A 185 10.05 1.28 -19.17
CA GLY A 185 9.59 -0.08 -19.09
C GLY A 185 10.09 -0.96 -20.24
N GLY A 186 10.70 -2.10 -19.90
CA GLY A 186 11.25 -3.08 -20.84
C GLY A 186 12.67 -2.78 -21.30
N VAL A 187 13.29 -1.71 -20.81
CA VAL A 187 14.69 -1.34 -21.06
C VAL A 187 15.47 -1.48 -19.76
N ASP A 188 16.69 -2.02 -19.84
CA ASP A 188 17.62 -2.18 -18.70
C ASP A 188 17.03 -2.86 -17.45
N GLY A 189 16.01 -3.72 -17.64
CA GLY A 189 15.35 -4.45 -16.56
C GLY A 189 14.27 -3.66 -15.81
N ASP A 190 14.01 -2.41 -16.18
CA ASP A 190 12.95 -1.60 -15.57
C ASP A 190 11.55 -2.04 -16.06
N ASN A 191 10.54 -1.87 -15.21
CA ASN A 191 9.16 -2.31 -15.43
C ASN A 191 8.14 -1.16 -15.30
N LEU A 192 8.58 0.10 -15.34
CA LEU A 192 7.70 1.25 -15.17
C LEU A 192 6.93 1.54 -16.46
N TYR A 193 5.69 1.07 -16.47
CA TYR A 193 4.66 1.38 -17.46
C TYR A 193 3.48 2.08 -16.77
N PRO A 194 2.56 2.72 -17.53
CA PRO A 194 1.34 3.28 -16.97
C PRO A 194 0.52 2.30 -16.12
N CYS A 195 0.56 1.00 -16.47
CA CYS A 195 -0.13 -0.05 -15.73
C CYS A 195 0.41 -0.30 -14.32
N TYR A 196 1.63 0.16 -14.01
CA TYR A 196 2.15 0.07 -12.64
C TYR A 196 1.38 1.00 -11.68
N SER A 197 0.49 1.86 -12.18
CA SER A 197 -0.47 2.63 -11.36
C SER A 197 0.23 3.52 -10.34
N ASN A 198 0.48 3.08 -9.10
CA ASN A 198 0.98 3.95 -8.02
C ASN A 198 2.34 4.63 -8.33
N PRO A 199 3.41 3.96 -8.83
CA PRO A 199 4.65 4.68 -9.14
C PRO A 199 4.48 5.58 -10.35
N TRP A 200 3.64 5.18 -11.31
CA TRP A 200 3.32 6.01 -12.48
C TRP A 200 2.57 7.30 -12.10
N ILE A 201 1.64 7.22 -11.16
CA ILE A 201 0.91 8.39 -10.66
C ILE A 201 1.87 9.30 -9.89
N MET A 202 2.72 8.75 -9.03
CA MET A 202 3.70 9.53 -8.25
C MET A 202 4.75 10.21 -9.13
N ARG A 203 5.34 9.51 -10.10
CA ARG A 203 6.31 10.13 -11.04
C ARG A 203 5.66 11.28 -11.79
N THR A 204 4.39 11.16 -12.16
CA THR A 204 3.70 12.16 -12.97
C THR A 204 3.58 13.50 -12.22
N ILE A 205 3.21 13.47 -10.94
CA ILE A 205 3.18 14.69 -10.12
C ILE A 205 4.59 15.20 -9.80
N LEU A 206 5.57 14.30 -9.62
CA LEU A 206 6.97 14.70 -9.46
C LEU A 206 7.45 15.52 -10.68
N GLN A 207 7.25 15.02 -11.90
CA GLN A 207 7.62 15.71 -13.14
C GLN A 207 6.89 17.04 -13.31
N ASN A 208 5.56 17.04 -13.18
CA ASN A 208 4.74 18.24 -13.39
C ASN A 208 5.05 19.34 -12.37
N TRP A 209 5.13 18.98 -11.08
CA TRP A 209 5.37 19.95 -10.02
C TRP A 209 6.78 20.52 -10.08
N VAL A 210 7.81 19.67 -10.22
CA VAL A 210 9.22 20.12 -10.29
C VAL A 210 9.45 20.96 -11.54
N GLY A 211 8.90 20.53 -12.68
CA GLY A 211 8.98 21.28 -13.93
C GLY A 211 8.40 22.69 -13.79
N THR A 212 7.21 22.78 -13.19
CA THR A 212 6.54 24.07 -12.98
C THR A 212 7.30 24.93 -11.96
N ARG A 213 7.69 24.36 -10.82
CA ARG A 213 8.37 25.09 -9.72
C ARG A 213 9.69 25.69 -10.16
N LEU A 214 10.42 25.01 -11.05
CA LEU A 214 11.76 25.40 -11.50
C LEU A 214 11.82 25.97 -12.92
N ASN A 215 10.66 26.18 -13.56
CA ASN A 215 10.54 26.62 -14.96
C ASN A 215 11.29 25.71 -15.95
N ASP A 216 11.25 24.39 -15.72
CA ASP A 216 11.75 23.37 -16.65
C ASP A 216 10.59 22.87 -17.53
N ASN A 217 10.51 23.44 -18.74
CA ASN A 217 9.44 23.15 -19.69
C ASN A 217 9.42 21.68 -20.13
N ASN A 218 10.57 21.00 -20.15
CA ASN A 218 10.64 19.61 -20.57
C ASN A 218 9.99 18.72 -19.51
N LEU A 219 10.36 18.88 -18.24
CA LEU A 219 9.75 18.11 -17.14
C LEU A 219 8.26 18.41 -17.01
N THR A 220 7.85 19.67 -17.19
CA THR A 220 6.44 20.06 -17.18
C THR A 220 5.66 19.31 -18.26
N GLN A 221 6.13 19.31 -19.50
CA GLN A 221 5.49 18.58 -20.62
C GLN A 221 5.53 17.07 -20.42
N THR A 222 6.60 16.52 -19.85
CA THR A 222 6.69 15.10 -19.52
C THR A 222 5.62 14.70 -18.51
N GLY A 223 5.38 15.50 -17.46
CA GLY A 223 4.27 15.27 -16.53
C GLY A 223 2.90 15.28 -17.22
N GLU A 224 2.64 16.20 -18.14
CA GLU A 224 1.40 16.21 -18.92
C GLU A 224 1.25 14.94 -19.77
N HIS A 225 2.33 14.48 -20.40
CA HIS A 225 2.32 13.28 -21.21
C HIS A 225 2.04 12.03 -20.38
N PHE A 226 2.71 11.85 -19.24
CA PHE A 226 2.47 10.71 -18.35
C PHE A 226 1.05 10.70 -17.78
N ALA A 227 0.47 11.88 -17.50
CA ALA A 227 -0.93 12.00 -17.09
C ALA A 227 -1.89 11.53 -18.19
N GLN A 228 -1.61 11.89 -19.45
CA GLN A 228 -2.38 11.45 -20.60
C GLN A 228 -2.30 9.93 -20.79
N GLU A 229 -1.10 9.33 -20.73
CA GLU A 229 -0.91 7.88 -20.90
C GLU A 229 -1.66 7.07 -19.83
N LEU A 230 -1.62 7.52 -18.56
CA LEU A 230 -2.40 6.89 -17.49
C LEU A 230 -3.90 6.99 -17.77
N TYR A 231 -4.39 8.19 -18.11
CA TYR A 231 -5.81 8.42 -18.33
C TYR A 231 -6.34 7.63 -19.52
N GLU A 232 -5.56 7.51 -20.60
CA GLU A 232 -5.91 6.68 -21.76
C GLU A 232 -6.04 5.22 -21.39
N LEU A 233 -5.08 4.67 -20.63
CA LEU A 233 -5.14 3.28 -20.16
C LEU A 233 -6.32 3.06 -19.21
N TRP A 234 -6.49 3.92 -18.22
CA TRP A 234 -7.60 3.86 -17.26
C TRP A 234 -8.96 3.94 -17.96
N SER A 235 -9.11 4.83 -18.95
CA SER A 235 -10.37 5.05 -19.67
C SER A 235 -10.87 3.85 -20.48
N ILE A 236 -10.04 2.83 -20.70
CA ILE A 236 -10.47 1.60 -21.38
C ILE A 236 -11.55 0.87 -20.57
N HIS A 237 -11.40 0.82 -19.25
CA HIS A 237 -12.26 0.06 -18.35
C HIS A 237 -12.70 0.81 -17.08
N HIS A 238 -12.20 2.03 -16.88
CA HIS A 238 -12.40 2.85 -15.67
C HIS A 238 -11.91 2.20 -14.38
N THR A 239 -10.84 1.42 -14.49
CA THR A 239 -10.15 0.72 -13.39
C THR A 239 -8.67 1.00 -13.48
N LEU A 240 -8.00 1.08 -12.33
CA LEU A 240 -6.54 1.07 -12.31
C LEU A 240 -6.04 -0.33 -12.64
N SER A 241 -4.92 -0.40 -13.36
CA SER A 241 -4.33 -1.64 -13.81
C SER A 241 -3.83 -2.51 -12.66
N GLU A 242 -3.21 -1.93 -11.62
CA GLU A 242 -2.93 -2.67 -10.37
C GLU A 242 -4.23 -2.76 -9.57
N PHE A 243 -5.01 -3.78 -9.86
CA PHE A 243 -6.39 -3.88 -9.40
C PHE A 243 -6.49 -4.24 -7.91
N ASN A 244 -7.28 -3.43 -7.18
CA ASN A 244 -7.76 -3.72 -5.82
C ASN A 244 -6.69 -4.16 -4.81
N SER A 245 -5.46 -3.68 -4.98
CA SER A 245 -4.32 -3.94 -4.10
C SER A 245 -4.61 -3.44 -2.68
N PRO A 246 -4.78 -4.31 -1.67
CA PRO A 246 -4.99 -3.88 -0.28
C PRO A 246 -3.79 -3.08 0.24
N THR A 247 -2.61 -3.28 -0.35
CA THR A 247 -1.40 -2.58 0.05
C THR A 247 -1.28 -1.24 -0.66
N TYR A 248 -1.48 -1.16 -1.98
CA TYR A 248 -1.11 0.03 -2.77
C TYR A 248 -2.25 0.78 -3.45
N ALA A 249 -3.49 0.27 -3.47
CA ALA A 249 -4.62 1.04 -4.00
C ALA A 249 -4.76 2.38 -3.24
N GLY A 250 -4.51 2.38 -1.93
CA GLY A 250 -4.40 3.60 -1.14
C GLY A 250 -3.34 4.57 -1.66
N VAL A 251 -2.14 4.10 -2.03
CA VAL A 251 -1.06 4.96 -2.56
C VAL A 251 -1.46 5.63 -3.87
N ALA A 252 -2.12 4.89 -4.76
CA ALA A 252 -2.64 5.45 -6.00
C ALA A 252 -3.65 6.58 -5.72
N MET A 253 -4.58 6.38 -4.78
CA MET A 253 -5.54 7.41 -4.37
C MET A 253 -4.84 8.62 -3.72
N TRP A 254 -3.86 8.39 -2.86
CA TRP A 254 -3.07 9.47 -2.26
C TRP A 254 -2.34 10.30 -3.33
N ALA A 255 -1.64 9.65 -4.26
CA ALA A 255 -0.91 10.33 -5.31
C ALA A 255 -1.84 11.08 -6.29
N LEU A 256 -3.04 10.55 -6.59
CA LEU A 256 -4.08 11.26 -7.34
C LEU A 256 -4.62 12.48 -6.57
N ALA A 257 -4.70 12.43 -5.25
CA ALA A 257 -5.02 13.62 -4.47
C ALA A 257 -3.93 14.68 -4.59
N LEU A 258 -2.66 14.29 -4.62
CA LEU A 258 -1.56 15.24 -4.91
C LEU A 258 -1.70 15.86 -6.31
N TRP A 259 -2.18 15.11 -7.31
CA TRP A 259 -2.48 15.68 -8.65
C TRP A 259 -3.52 16.79 -8.56
N GLY A 260 -4.64 16.52 -7.89
CA GLY A 260 -5.72 17.49 -7.72
C GLY A 260 -5.30 18.73 -6.93
N GLN A 261 -4.49 18.52 -5.88
CA GLN A 261 -4.09 19.58 -4.96
C GLN A 261 -2.93 20.43 -5.49
N TYR A 262 -1.91 19.79 -6.07
CA TYR A 262 -0.60 20.39 -6.35
C TYR A 262 -0.19 20.36 -7.83
N GLY A 263 -0.97 19.72 -8.71
CA GLY A 263 -0.74 19.82 -10.15
C GLY A 263 -0.78 21.28 -10.63
N SER A 264 -0.02 21.61 -11.67
CA SER A 264 0.00 22.97 -12.19
C SER A 264 -1.37 23.40 -12.71
N GLU A 265 -1.65 24.71 -12.66
CA GLU A 265 -2.96 25.22 -13.05
C GLU A 265 -3.24 24.98 -14.53
N GLY A 266 -4.38 24.36 -14.85
CA GLY A 266 -4.73 23.96 -16.21
C GLY A 266 -4.09 22.65 -16.69
N SER A 267 -3.32 21.95 -15.84
CA SER A 267 -2.73 20.64 -16.16
C SER A 267 -3.78 19.54 -16.38
N LEU A 268 -3.37 18.52 -17.13
CA LEU A 268 -4.11 17.27 -17.26
C LEU A 268 -4.20 16.52 -15.92
N LEU A 269 -3.23 16.70 -15.02
CA LEU A 269 -3.27 16.11 -13.68
C LEU A 269 -4.51 16.58 -12.90
N LYS A 270 -4.70 17.91 -12.80
CA LYS A 270 -5.87 18.50 -12.15
C LYS A 270 -7.18 18.17 -12.86
N LYS A 271 -7.14 17.98 -14.18
CA LYS A 271 -8.31 17.61 -14.98
C LYS A 271 -8.76 16.17 -14.71
N TYR A 272 -7.82 15.22 -14.64
CA TYR A 272 -8.13 13.78 -14.58
C TYR A 272 -8.28 13.24 -13.16
N ALA A 273 -7.57 13.80 -12.18
CA ALA A 273 -7.63 13.35 -10.80
C ALA A 273 -9.06 13.24 -10.20
N PRO A 274 -9.97 14.22 -10.39
CA PRO A 274 -11.33 14.14 -9.86
C PRO A 274 -12.09 12.88 -10.27
N GLU A 275 -11.97 12.51 -11.55
CA GLU A 275 -12.72 11.40 -12.14
C GLU A 275 -12.16 10.06 -11.67
N ILE A 276 -10.83 9.90 -11.72
CA ILE A 276 -10.17 8.67 -11.30
C ILE A 276 -10.36 8.45 -9.78
N LEU A 277 -10.30 9.50 -8.96
CA LEU A 277 -10.54 9.41 -7.51
C LEU A 277 -11.98 9.01 -7.19
N ALA A 278 -12.96 9.59 -7.88
CA ALA A 278 -14.37 9.24 -7.67
C ALA A 278 -14.62 7.75 -8.01
N ALA A 279 -14.08 7.28 -9.13
CA ALA A 279 -14.17 5.87 -9.52
C ALA A 279 -13.46 4.95 -8.52
N SER A 280 -12.27 5.33 -8.04
CA SER A 280 -11.51 4.55 -7.04
C SER A 280 -12.27 4.43 -5.72
N TRP A 281 -12.95 5.49 -5.27
CA TRP A 281 -13.82 5.43 -4.10
C TRP A 281 -15.02 4.50 -4.30
N ASP A 282 -15.65 4.55 -5.47
CA ASP A 282 -16.82 3.73 -5.78
C ASP A 282 -16.45 2.24 -5.95
N GLU A 283 -15.25 1.95 -6.46
CA GLU A 283 -14.68 0.61 -6.50
C GLU A 283 -14.38 0.09 -5.09
N LEU A 284 -13.60 0.86 -4.30
CA LEU A 284 -13.25 0.49 -2.92
C LEU A 284 -14.49 0.24 -2.07
N ALA A 285 -15.52 1.08 -2.19
CA ALA A 285 -16.75 0.93 -1.42
C ALA A 285 -17.59 -0.29 -1.81
N GLN A 286 -17.46 -0.77 -3.06
CA GLN A 286 -18.10 -2.02 -3.50
C GLN A 286 -17.29 -3.24 -3.06
N LEU A 287 -15.97 -3.16 -3.02
CA LEU A 287 -15.11 -4.29 -2.67
C LEU A 287 -14.83 -4.42 -1.16
N TYR A 288 -15.08 -3.38 -0.37
CA TYR A 288 -14.88 -3.43 1.08
C TYR A 288 -16.02 -4.14 1.81
N ASN A 289 -15.69 -5.21 2.54
CA ASN A 289 -16.61 -5.86 3.46
C ASN A 289 -16.44 -5.27 4.87
N ALA A 290 -17.35 -4.38 5.28
CA ALA A 290 -17.28 -3.71 6.58
C ALA A 290 -17.49 -4.64 7.79
N ASN A 291 -18.03 -5.86 7.62
CA ASN A 291 -18.15 -6.81 8.73
C ASN A 291 -16.82 -7.54 8.96
N LEU A 292 -16.19 -8.01 7.88
CA LEU A 292 -14.86 -8.63 7.92
C LEU A 292 -13.74 -7.61 8.17
N LYS A 293 -14.01 -6.33 7.85
CA LYS A 293 -13.00 -5.28 7.75
C LYS A 293 -11.85 -5.72 6.85
N ASN A 294 -12.20 -6.07 5.62
CA ASN A 294 -11.25 -6.51 4.62
C ASN A 294 -11.77 -6.14 3.23
N THR A 295 -10.88 -5.87 2.27
CA THR A 295 -11.28 -5.77 0.87
C THR A 295 -11.38 -7.18 0.28
N ALA A 296 -12.48 -7.47 -0.41
CA ALA A 296 -12.63 -8.73 -1.13
C ALA A 296 -11.57 -8.83 -2.23
N GLY A 297 -11.21 -10.03 -2.66
CA GLY A 297 -10.32 -10.23 -3.82
C GLY A 297 -11.01 -9.92 -5.17
N PRO A 298 -10.29 -10.12 -6.30
CA PRO A 298 -8.88 -10.50 -6.41
C PRO A 298 -7.93 -9.34 -6.06
N TRP A 299 -6.65 -9.63 -5.88
CA TRP A 299 -5.63 -8.64 -5.53
C TRP A 299 -4.38 -8.78 -6.40
N ASP A 300 -4.03 -7.72 -7.12
CA ASP A 300 -2.80 -7.67 -7.92
C ASP A 300 -1.54 -7.63 -7.05
N ARG A 301 -1.69 -7.06 -5.86
CA ARG A 301 -0.62 -6.95 -4.89
C ARG A 301 -1.16 -6.92 -3.47
N THR A 302 -0.71 -7.85 -2.66
CA THR A 302 -0.97 -7.83 -1.23
C THR A 302 0.24 -8.32 -0.45
N TYR A 303 0.48 -7.68 0.69
CA TYR A 303 1.39 -8.16 1.70
C TYR A 303 0.66 -8.59 2.97
N GLY A 304 -0.66 -8.78 2.88
CA GLY A 304 -1.46 -9.30 3.98
C GLY A 304 -2.83 -9.79 3.57
N TYR A 305 -3.29 -10.83 4.27
CA TYR A 305 -4.56 -11.49 3.94
C TYR A 305 -5.69 -11.12 4.89
N ASP A 306 -5.38 -10.74 6.13
CA ASP A 306 -6.31 -10.14 7.09
C ASP A 306 -5.85 -8.71 7.40
N MET A 307 -6.52 -7.72 6.79
CA MET A 307 -6.21 -6.30 7.01
C MET A 307 -6.36 -5.84 8.46
N ASN A 308 -6.99 -6.63 9.34
CA ASN A 308 -7.02 -6.35 10.78
C ASN A 308 -5.69 -6.67 11.49
N LEU A 309 -4.70 -7.25 10.80
CA LEU A 309 -3.43 -7.71 11.39
C LEU A 309 -2.19 -7.02 10.83
N TYR A 310 -2.29 -6.23 9.76
CA TYR A 310 -1.14 -5.55 9.15
C TYR A 310 -1.44 -4.08 8.79
N ALA A 311 -0.40 -3.27 8.62
CA ALA A 311 -0.56 -1.89 8.16
C ALA A 311 -0.81 -1.84 6.65
N SER A 312 -2.07 -1.71 6.25
CA SER A 312 -2.47 -1.54 4.85
C SER A 312 -2.61 -0.07 4.48
N LEU A 313 -2.05 0.38 3.36
CA LEU A 313 -2.22 1.77 2.93
C LEU A 313 -3.64 2.06 2.43
N THR A 314 -4.38 1.03 1.98
CA THR A 314 -5.84 1.15 1.73
C THR A 314 -6.61 1.34 3.04
N ALA A 315 -6.17 0.73 4.15
CA ALA A 315 -6.76 0.98 5.47
C ALA A 315 -6.61 2.44 5.92
N ALA A 316 -5.50 3.11 5.57
CA ALA A 316 -5.30 4.54 5.86
C ALA A 316 -6.38 5.40 5.19
N VAL A 317 -6.70 5.11 3.93
CA VAL A 317 -7.76 5.81 3.18
C VAL A 317 -9.13 5.61 3.85
N ILE A 318 -9.45 4.38 4.25
CA ILE A 318 -10.71 4.07 4.94
C ILE A 318 -10.75 4.77 6.32
N TRP A 319 -9.66 4.74 7.08
CA TRP A 319 -9.56 5.45 8.36
C TRP A 319 -9.83 6.93 8.19
N GLY A 320 -9.16 7.60 7.26
CA GLY A 320 -9.39 9.03 7.04
C GLY A 320 -10.84 9.37 6.66
N ALA A 321 -11.58 8.44 6.03
CA ALA A 321 -12.96 8.66 5.59
C ALA A 321 -14.02 8.38 6.66
N VAL A 322 -13.85 7.32 7.45
CA VAL A 322 -14.88 6.81 8.36
C VAL A 322 -14.41 6.61 9.80
N GLY A 323 -13.13 6.83 10.07
CA GLY A 323 -12.53 6.71 11.40
C GLY A 323 -11.98 5.31 11.69
N ARG A 324 -11.06 5.24 12.65
CA ARG A 324 -10.36 4.01 13.07
C ARG A 324 -11.29 2.86 13.43
N GLU A 325 -12.45 3.17 14.04
CA GLU A 325 -13.43 2.17 14.46
C GLU A 325 -14.00 1.37 13.29
N HIS A 326 -14.11 1.97 12.10
CA HIS A 326 -14.66 1.33 10.90
C HIS A 326 -13.59 0.86 9.91
N ALA A 327 -12.37 1.36 10.05
CA ALA A 327 -11.24 0.95 9.22
C ALA A 327 -10.69 -0.43 9.60
N PRO A 328 -10.08 -1.13 8.64
CA PRO A 328 -9.39 -2.39 8.88
C PRO A 328 -7.96 -2.11 9.36
N PHE A 329 -7.82 -1.76 10.64
CA PHE A 329 -6.53 -1.42 11.24
C PHE A 329 -6.25 -2.27 12.49
N PRO A 330 -5.01 -2.75 12.67
CA PRO A 330 -4.62 -3.53 13.84
C PRO A 330 -4.92 -2.84 15.17
N ARG A 331 -5.57 -3.58 16.07
CA ARG A 331 -5.78 -3.12 17.45
C ARG A 331 -4.46 -3.03 18.20
N GLN A 332 -3.57 -4.00 17.99
CA GLN A 332 -2.25 -4.06 18.60
C GLN A 332 -1.20 -3.45 17.68
N ILE A 333 -0.89 -2.17 17.88
CA ILE A 333 0.03 -1.42 17.01
C ILE A 333 1.44 -2.03 17.04
N SER A 334 1.95 -2.40 18.22
CA SER A 334 3.32 -2.90 18.37
C SER A 334 3.57 -4.30 17.79
N GLY A 335 2.51 -5.01 17.39
CA GLY A 335 2.58 -6.40 16.93
C GLY A 335 1.90 -6.63 15.58
N MET A 336 1.63 -5.57 14.84
CA MET A 336 1.09 -5.71 13.48
C MET A 336 2.17 -6.19 12.51
N TYR A 337 1.76 -6.81 11.40
CA TYR A 337 2.67 -7.13 10.30
C TYR A 337 2.86 -5.91 9.39
N HIS A 338 3.92 -5.91 8.58
CA HIS A 338 4.24 -4.82 7.65
C HIS A 338 4.23 -3.43 8.30
N GLN A 339 4.80 -3.30 9.51
CA GLN A 339 4.67 -2.11 10.36
C GLN A 339 5.18 -0.81 9.73
N GLU A 340 6.17 -0.90 8.86
CA GLU A 340 6.84 0.25 8.24
C GLU A 340 5.89 1.11 7.41
N ASP A 341 4.87 0.51 6.78
CA ASP A 341 3.84 1.23 6.04
C ASP A 341 3.03 2.18 6.94
N PHE A 342 3.01 1.97 8.26
CA PHE A 342 2.34 2.86 9.20
C PHE A 342 3.01 4.25 9.27
N ALA A 343 4.32 4.35 9.01
CA ALA A 343 5.00 5.65 8.88
C ALA A 343 4.46 6.50 7.72
N PHE A 344 3.71 5.91 6.78
CA PHE A 344 3.15 6.64 5.65
C PHE A 344 1.79 7.30 5.97
N TYR A 345 1.05 6.79 6.97
CA TYR A 345 -0.31 7.24 7.30
C TYR A 345 -0.46 8.74 7.57
N PRO A 346 0.54 9.44 8.18
CA PRO A 346 0.44 10.89 8.32
C PRO A 346 0.37 11.62 6.98
N LEU A 347 1.06 11.15 5.93
CA LEU A 347 0.96 11.77 4.59
C LEU A 347 -0.43 11.56 3.97
N PHE A 348 -1.07 10.41 4.22
CA PHE A 348 -2.48 10.22 3.86
C PHE A 348 -3.38 11.23 4.58
N ALA A 349 -3.16 11.43 5.88
CA ALA A 349 -3.97 12.35 6.69
C ALA A 349 -3.93 13.78 6.14
N LEU A 350 -2.76 14.24 5.69
CA LEU A 350 -2.59 15.56 5.08
C LEU A 350 -3.36 15.70 3.74
N SER A 351 -3.48 14.62 2.97
CA SER A 351 -4.20 14.61 1.68
C SER A 351 -5.68 14.23 1.79
N MET A 352 -6.17 13.80 2.96
CA MET A 352 -7.58 13.44 3.17
C MET A 352 -8.56 14.54 2.78
N PRO A 353 -8.34 15.84 3.09
CA PRO A 353 -9.26 16.90 2.68
C PRO A 353 -9.50 16.94 1.16
N GLU A 354 -8.47 16.66 0.35
CA GLU A 354 -8.60 16.58 -1.11
C GLU A 354 -9.31 15.29 -1.53
N MET A 355 -8.86 14.14 -1.03
CA MET A 355 -9.46 12.84 -1.37
C MET A 355 -10.97 12.79 -1.09
N LEU A 356 -11.41 13.37 0.02
CA LEU A 356 -12.81 13.32 0.47
C LEU A 356 -13.76 14.18 -0.37
N LYS A 357 -13.26 15.10 -1.21
CA LYS A 357 -14.11 15.86 -2.15
C LYS A 357 -14.82 14.95 -3.14
N TYR A 358 -14.23 13.80 -3.43
CA TYR A 358 -14.70 12.84 -4.44
C TYR A 358 -15.36 11.61 -3.84
N LEU A 359 -15.46 11.52 -2.51
CA LEU A 359 -16.15 10.42 -1.82
C LEU A 359 -17.66 10.67 -1.80
N SER A 360 -18.42 9.81 -2.49
CA SER A 360 -19.88 9.88 -2.48
C SER A 360 -20.46 9.48 -1.11
N PRO A 361 -21.62 10.04 -0.69
CA PRO A 361 -22.30 9.60 0.53
C PRO A 361 -22.65 8.11 0.55
N LYS A 362 -22.99 7.53 -0.62
CA LYS A 362 -23.29 6.10 -0.77
C LYS A 362 -22.04 5.25 -0.49
N SER A 363 -20.91 5.64 -1.09
CA SER A 363 -19.63 4.96 -0.94
C SER A 363 -19.16 5.05 0.52
N LYS A 364 -19.24 6.24 1.13
CA LYS A 364 -18.97 6.42 2.56
C LYS A 364 -19.84 5.54 3.46
N SER A 365 -21.13 5.42 3.18
CA SER A 365 -22.03 4.57 3.97
C SER A 365 -21.65 3.09 3.89
N SER A 366 -21.16 2.62 2.75
CA SER A 366 -20.77 1.22 2.55
C SER A 366 -19.49 0.87 3.29
N LEU A 367 -18.58 1.85 3.47
CA LEU A 367 -17.40 1.72 4.31
C LEU A 367 -17.72 1.61 5.81
N ILE A 368 -18.86 2.14 6.26
CA ILE A 368 -19.31 2.04 7.66
C ILE A 368 -20.08 0.73 7.90
N LYS A 369 -20.92 0.36 6.95
CA LYS A 369 -21.86 -0.75 7.08
C LYS A 369 -21.96 -1.51 5.77
N PHE A 370 -21.79 -2.82 5.84
CA PHE A 370 -21.92 -3.72 4.69
C PHE A 370 -23.30 -3.53 4.02
N PRO A 371 -23.34 -3.25 2.70
CA PRO A 371 -24.58 -2.85 2.02
C PRO A 371 -25.55 -4.02 1.75
N GLY A 372 -25.10 -5.26 1.98
CA GLY A 372 -25.85 -6.47 1.69
C GLY A 372 -25.18 -7.30 0.59
N ASP A 373 -25.68 -8.51 0.37
CA ASP A 373 -25.12 -9.45 -0.59
C ASP A 373 -25.15 -8.88 -2.02
N HIS A 374 -24.02 -8.96 -2.74
CA HIS A 374 -23.93 -8.47 -4.10
C HIS A 374 -22.77 -9.08 -4.88
N PHE A 375 -22.81 -8.89 -6.20
CA PHE A 375 -21.69 -9.11 -7.08
C PHE A 375 -21.03 -7.79 -7.44
N TYR A 376 -19.72 -7.84 -7.65
CA TYR A 376 -18.96 -6.83 -8.36
C TYR A 376 -18.30 -7.47 -9.58
N THR A 377 -18.31 -6.76 -10.70
CA THR A 377 -17.67 -7.21 -11.95
C THR A 377 -16.94 -6.04 -12.58
N ALA A 378 -15.72 -6.27 -13.02
CA ALA A 378 -14.91 -5.26 -13.70
C ALA A 378 -13.98 -5.91 -14.72
N LYS A 379 -13.19 -5.06 -15.38
CA LYS A 379 -12.05 -5.47 -16.18
C LYS A 379 -10.84 -4.67 -15.76
N ALA A 380 -9.65 -5.25 -15.81
CA ALA A 380 -8.39 -4.55 -15.64
C ALA A 380 -7.46 -4.91 -16.80
N TYR A 381 -6.49 -4.05 -17.10
CA TYR A 381 -5.56 -4.31 -18.18
C TYR A 381 -4.19 -3.73 -17.89
N SER A 382 -3.17 -4.58 -17.93
CA SER A 382 -1.80 -4.28 -17.53
C SER A 382 -0.80 -4.56 -18.66
N PRO A 383 -0.83 -3.80 -19.77
CA PRO A 383 0.13 -3.99 -20.86
C PRO A 383 1.55 -3.59 -20.40
N PRO A 384 2.60 -4.30 -20.83
CA PRO A 384 2.59 -5.42 -21.79
C PRO A 384 2.45 -6.81 -21.12
N PHE A 385 2.15 -6.87 -19.83
CA PHE A 385 2.10 -8.12 -19.07
C PHE A 385 0.88 -8.95 -19.43
N ASP A 386 -0.27 -8.29 -19.57
CA ASP A 386 -1.53 -8.90 -20.00
C ASP A 386 -1.57 -9.06 -21.53
N ALA A 387 -1.89 -10.26 -22.02
CA ALA A 387 -2.17 -10.48 -23.43
C ALA A 387 -3.54 -9.90 -23.85
N TYR A 388 -4.48 -9.80 -22.91
CA TYR A 388 -5.81 -9.21 -23.10
C TYR A 388 -6.36 -8.73 -21.74
N PRO A 389 -7.38 -7.84 -21.72
CA PRO A 389 -7.97 -7.39 -20.47
C PRO A 389 -8.54 -8.52 -19.62
N ARG A 390 -8.13 -8.55 -18.35
CA ARG A 390 -8.58 -9.50 -17.33
C ARG A 390 -10.05 -9.24 -16.99
N ASN A 391 -10.84 -10.31 -16.82
CA ASN A 391 -12.20 -10.22 -16.32
C ASN A 391 -12.19 -10.48 -14.83
N ILE A 392 -12.79 -9.59 -14.05
CA ILE A 392 -12.86 -9.67 -12.59
C ILE A 392 -14.28 -9.98 -12.16
N THR A 393 -14.42 -10.90 -11.22
CA THR A 393 -15.69 -11.25 -10.58
C THR A 393 -15.49 -11.40 -9.09
N THR A 394 -16.36 -10.75 -8.31
CA THR A 394 -16.33 -10.84 -6.85
C THR A 394 -17.75 -11.07 -6.34
N TRP A 395 -17.93 -12.08 -5.49
CA TRP A 395 -19.14 -12.30 -4.71
C TRP A 395 -18.90 -11.87 -3.27
N MET A 396 -19.80 -11.07 -2.72
CA MET A 396 -19.73 -10.61 -1.34
C MET A 396 -21.02 -10.92 -0.61
N SER A 397 -20.88 -11.51 0.57
CA SER A 397 -21.94 -11.67 1.54
C SER A 397 -21.46 -11.18 2.91
N LYS A 398 -22.34 -11.20 3.92
CA LYS A 398 -22.05 -10.63 5.23
C LYS A 398 -20.71 -11.11 5.82
N ASP A 399 -20.49 -12.42 5.84
CA ASP A 399 -19.37 -13.05 6.56
C ASP A 399 -18.45 -13.87 5.62
N LEU A 400 -18.57 -13.68 4.30
CA LEU A 400 -17.83 -14.39 3.26
C LEU A 400 -17.66 -13.50 2.02
N THR A 401 -16.43 -13.44 1.48
CA THR A 401 -16.11 -12.83 0.19
C THR A 401 -15.34 -13.79 -0.69
N ILE A 402 -15.63 -13.82 -1.98
CA ILE A 402 -14.95 -14.64 -2.98
C ILE A 402 -14.58 -13.74 -4.14
N GLY A 403 -13.30 -13.66 -4.46
CA GLY A 403 -12.78 -12.82 -5.54
C GLY A 403 -12.00 -13.65 -6.54
N ALA A 404 -12.16 -13.37 -7.83
CA ALA A 404 -11.48 -14.08 -8.89
C ALA A 404 -11.24 -13.19 -10.12
N GLU A 405 -10.18 -13.47 -10.85
CA GLU A 405 -9.93 -12.92 -12.17
C GLU A 405 -9.38 -13.94 -13.16
N SER A 406 -9.65 -13.69 -14.45
CA SER A 406 -8.97 -14.38 -15.54
C SER A 406 -7.62 -13.72 -15.83
N ILE A 407 -6.56 -14.51 -15.99
CA ILE A 407 -5.23 -14.03 -16.40
C ILE A 407 -4.75 -14.73 -17.67
N ALA A 408 -3.97 -14.02 -18.47
CA ALA A 408 -3.17 -14.57 -19.55
C ALA A 408 -1.91 -13.72 -19.71
N GLU A 409 -0.83 -14.21 -19.12
CA GLU A 409 0.40 -13.47 -18.89
C GLU A 409 1.60 -14.20 -19.51
N ALA A 410 2.63 -13.44 -19.90
CA ALA A 410 3.88 -14.04 -20.37
C ALA A 410 4.74 -14.62 -19.24
N VAL A 411 4.58 -14.07 -18.03
CA VAL A 411 5.32 -14.46 -16.82
C VAL A 411 4.31 -14.51 -15.68
N VAL A 412 4.33 -15.61 -14.93
CA VAL A 412 3.46 -15.82 -13.76
C VAL A 412 3.73 -14.78 -12.68
N GLY A 413 2.66 -14.29 -12.04
CA GLY A 413 2.74 -13.47 -10.83
C GLY A 413 2.23 -12.04 -11.01
N GLY A 414 1.33 -11.81 -11.98
CA GLY A 414 0.75 -10.50 -12.20
C GLY A 414 1.74 -9.51 -12.82
N PRO A 415 1.33 -8.23 -12.95
CA PRO A 415 2.22 -7.16 -13.40
C PRO A 415 3.49 -7.00 -12.54
N ALA A 416 3.42 -7.41 -11.27
CA ALA A 416 4.55 -7.41 -10.35
C ALA A 416 5.56 -8.56 -10.60
N LYS A 417 5.20 -9.58 -11.38
CA LYS A 417 5.96 -10.82 -11.58
C LYS A 417 6.34 -11.49 -10.25
N SER A 418 5.40 -11.47 -9.30
CA SER A 418 5.63 -11.89 -7.93
C SER A 418 4.45 -12.70 -7.39
N SER A 419 4.51 -14.02 -7.51
CA SER A 419 3.47 -14.92 -6.98
C SER A 419 3.23 -14.77 -5.49
N SER A 420 4.22 -14.31 -4.72
CA SER A 420 4.06 -14.05 -3.28
C SER A 420 3.09 -12.92 -2.96
N ALA A 421 2.98 -11.93 -3.85
CA ALA A 421 2.12 -10.77 -3.65
C ALA A 421 0.85 -10.82 -4.50
N PHE A 422 0.82 -11.67 -5.52
CA PHE A 422 -0.29 -11.77 -6.47
C PHE A 422 -1.33 -12.81 -6.02
N SER A 423 -2.60 -12.43 -5.98
CA SER A 423 -3.71 -13.28 -5.51
C SER A 423 -4.92 -13.14 -6.45
N PRO A 424 -4.91 -13.83 -7.60
CA PRO A 424 -5.97 -13.69 -8.61
C PRO A 424 -7.24 -14.45 -8.27
N ALA A 425 -7.23 -15.33 -7.26
CA ALA A 425 -8.41 -16.06 -6.82
C ALA A 425 -8.32 -16.39 -5.33
N LEU A 426 -9.29 -15.97 -4.54
CA LEU A 426 -9.30 -16.18 -3.10
C LEU A 426 -10.69 -16.18 -2.48
N ILE A 427 -10.78 -16.82 -1.32
CA ILE A 427 -11.96 -16.82 -0.44
C ILE A 427 -11.52 -16.28 0.92
N GLN A 428 -12.27 -15.33 1.46
CA GLN A 428 -12.13 -14.86 2.83
C GLN A 428 -13.44 -15.05 3.60
N TRP A 429 -13.37 -15.39 4.88
CA TRP A 429 -14.54 -15.57 5.73
C TRP A 429 -14.24 -15.22 7.18
N ALA A 430 -15.29 -14.99 7.97
CA ALA A 430 -15.16 -14.92 9.42
C ALA A 430 -14.94 -16.34 9.97
N ILE A 431 -13.74 -16.65 10.46
CA ILE A 431 -13.50 -17.88 11.23
C ILE A 431 -14.29 -17.79 12.55
N ASP A 432 -14.24 -16.61 13.18
CA ASP A 432 -15.01 -16.22 14.35
C ASP A 432 -15.22 -14.69 14.36
N ASP A 433 -15.74 -14.13 15.47
CA ASP A 433 -16.00 -12.69 15.63
C ASP A 433 -14.73 -11.80 15.60
N LYS A 434 -13.53 -12.38 15.59
CA LYS A 434 -12.25 -11.68 15.74
C LYS A 434 -11.23 -12.01 14.67
N GLN A 435 -11.44 -13.06 13.89
CA GLN A 435 -10.44 -13.57 12.95
C GLN A 435 -11.03 -13.79 11.56
N VAL A 436 -10.31 -13.28 10.56
CA VAL A 436 -10.60 -13.55 9.15
C VAL A 436 -9.72 -14.71 8.69
N GLY A 437 -10.36 -15.74 8.14
CA GLY A 437 -9.69 -16.78 7.38
C GLY A 437 -9.53 -16.36 5.93
N CYS A 438 -8.42 -16.74 5.31
CA CYS A 438 -8.19 -16.53 3.89
C CYS A 438 -7.57 -17.77 3.27
N VAL A 439 -8.15 -18.24 2.17
CA VAL A 439 -7.50 -19.20 1.28
C VAL A 439 -7.30 -18.52 -0.07
N THR A 440 -6.04 -18.42 -0.49
CA THR A 440 -5.65 -17.76 -1.75
C THR A 440 -4.98 -18.77 -2.67
N HIS A 441 -5.28 -18.66 -3.96
CA HIS A 441 -4.68 -19.48 -4.98
C HIS A 441 -3.24 -19.02 -5.26
N TRP A 442 -2.27 -19.91 -5.04
CA TRP A 442 -0.90 -19.69 -5.47
C TRP A 442 -0.75 -20.07 -6.94
N VAL A 443 -0.51 -19.04 -7.75
CA VAL A 443 -0.45 -19.13 -9.21
C VAL A 443 0.80 -19.89 -9.64
N THR A 444 0.60 -20.96 -10.42
CA THR A 444 1.68 -21.70 -11.10
C THR A 444 1.56 -21.68 -12.62
N GLU A 445 0.39 -21.30 -13.14
CA GLU A 445 0.12 -21.30 -14.58
C GLU A 445 -0.01 -19.87 -15.11
N PRO A 446 0.51 -19.58 -16.32
CA PRO A 446 0.44 -18.25 -16.94
C PRO A 446 -0.95 -17.91 -17.50
N SER A 447 -1.85 -18.89 -17.58
CA SER A 447 -3.20 -18.73 -18.10
C SER A 447 -4.19 -19.38 -17.14
N ILE A 448 -5.06 -18.56 -16.56
CA ILE A 448 -6.08 -18.97 -15.59
C ILE A 448 -7.40 -18.36 -16.00
N ASP A 449 -8.45 -19.17 -15.99
CA ASP A 449 -9.82 -18.69 -16.01
C ASP A 449 -10.43 -18.97 -14.63
N ALA A 450 -10.49 -17.93 -13.78
CA ALA A 450 -11.07 -18.00 -12.46
C ALA A 450 -12.31 -17.10 -12.35
N VAL A 451 -13.38 -17.65 -11.78
CA VAL A 451 -14.68 -16.98 -11.69
C VAL A 451 -15.30 -17.19 -10.31
N ALA A 452 -15.71 -16.09 -9.68
CA ALA A 452 -16.51 -16.08 -8.49
C ALA A 452 -18.00 -16.20 -8.86
N SER A 453 -18.70 -17.07 -8.15
CA SER A 453 -20.13 -17.26 -8.20
C SER A 453 -20.71 -17.14 -6.80
N LYS A 454 -22.03 -17.20 -6.66
CA LYS A 454 -22.66 -17.13 -5.34
C LYS A 454 -22.18 -18.30 -4.49
N ASN A 455 -21.42 -18.00 -3.45
CA ASN A 455 -20.81 -18.97 -2.55
C ASN A 455 -19.85 -19.96 -3.22
N GLY A 456 -19.34 -19.67 -4.42
CA GLY A 456 -18.47 -20.59 -5.13
C GLY A 456 -17.32 -19.92 -5.86
N LEU A 457 -16.18 -20.59 -5.93
CA LEU A 457 -15.01 -20.22 -6.73
C LEU A 457 -14.72 -21.34 -7.72
N HIS A 458 -14.57 -21.00 -9.00
CA HIS A 458 -14.08 -21.93 -10.02
C HIS A 458 -12.75 -21.42 -10.56
N ILE A 459 -11.78 -22.31 -10.74
CA ILE A 459 -10.49 -22.04 -11.34
C ILE A 459 -10.23 -23.12 -12.37
N SER A 460 -9.83 -22.72 -13.58
CA SER A 460 -9.36 -23.63 -14.61
C SER A 460 -8.08 -23.13 -15.27
N TYR A 461 -7.29 -24.05 -15.80
CA TYR A 461 -6.06 -23.75 -16.55
C TYR A 461 -6.26 -24.12 -18.02
N PRO A 462 -6.86 -23.22 -18.83
CA PRO A 462 -7.33 -23.57 -20.16
C PRO A 462 -6.21 -23.96 -21.13
N ASN A 463 -4.98 -23.50 -20.89
CA ASN A 463 -3.82 -23.75 -21.74
C ASN A 463 -2.83 -24.75 -21.13
N ALA A 464 -3.10 -25.30 -19.95
CA ALA A 464 -2.21 -26.26 -19.32
C ALA A 464 -2.26 -27.61 -20.07
N THR A 465 -1.09 -28.14 -20.38
CA THR A 465 -0.93 -29.45 -21.03
C THR A 465 0.09 -30.28 -20.24
N MET A 466 -0.02 -31.61 -20.34
CA MET A 466 0.96 -32.53 -19.73
C MET A 466 2.40 -32.33 -20.26
N GLU A 467 2.56 -31.71 -21.43
CA GLU A 467 3.88 -31.42 -22.03
C GLU A 467 4.63 -30.31 -21.29
N ASN A 468 3.92 -29.44 -20.57
CA ASN A 468 4.50 -28.33 -19.81
C ASN A 468 5.03 -28.75 -18.44
N GLY A 469 4.89 -30.02 -18.07
CA GLY A 469 5.29 -30.58 -16.78
C GLY A 469 4.12 -30.83 -15.83
N PRO A 470 4.39 -31.10 -14.55
CA PRO A 470 3.36 -31.39 -13.56
C PRO A 470 2.50 -30.14 -13.30
N VAL A 471 1.19 -30.28 -13.48
CA VAL A 471 0.20 -29.22 -13.22
C VAL A 471 -0.42 -29.44 -11.83
N SER A 472 -0.59 -28.36 -11.08
CA SER A 472 -1.20 -28.43 -9.75
C SER A 472 -1.94 -27.16 -9.35
N PHE A 473 -2.99 -27.32 -8.54
CA PHE A 473 -3.65 -26.23 -7.85
C PHE A 473 -3.10 -26.12 -6.44
N ASN A 474 -2.51 -24.97 -6.11
CA ASN A 474 -1.92 -24.69 -4.81
C ASN A 474 -2.75 -23.64 -4.09
N PHE A 475 -3.06 -23.89 -2.81
CA PHE A 475 -3.86 -23.00 -1.98
C PHE A 475 -3.14 -22.72 -0.67
N LEU A 476 -2.88 -21.43 -0.42
CA LEU A 476 -2.30 -20.98 0.83
C LEU A 476 -3.43 -20.56 1.77
N PHE A 477 -3.57 -21.28 2.88
CA PHE A 477 -4.50 -20.93 3.95
C PHE A 477 -3.77 -20.16 5.06
N SER A 478 -4.27 -18.94 5.31
CA SER A 478 -3.90 -18.07 6.43
C SER A 478 -5.13 -17.75 7.31
N GLY A 479 -4.89 -17.30 8.54
CA GLY A 479 -5.91 -17.21 9.59
C GLY A 479 -5.62 -18.13 10.79
N LEU A 480 -4.36 -18.45 11.02
CA LEU A 480 -3.94 -19.32 12.12
C LEU A 480 -3.90 -18.52 13.43
N GLY A 481 -4.80 -18.84 14.35
CA GLY A 481 -4.83 -18.29 15.69
C GLY A 481 -4.54 -19.32 16.77
N ILE A 482 -4.44 -18.86 18.03
CA ILE A 482 -4.23 -19.71 19.22
C ILE A 482 -5.24 -20.87 19.29
N ASN A 483 -6.46 -20.66 18.80
CA ASN A 483 -7.57 -21.61 18.94
C ASN A 483 -7.83 -22.49 17.69
N HIS A 484 -7.29 -22.13 16.53
CA HIS A 484 -7.77 -22.66 15.23
C HIS A 484 -6.67 -23.19 14.32
N GLY A 485 -5.38 -23.08 14.70
CA GLY A 485 -4.27 -23.44 13.82
C GLY A 485 -3.92 -24.94 13.74
N ALA A 486 -4.32 -25.79 14.69
CA ALA A 486 -3.71 -27.12 14.84
C ALA A 486 -4.33 -28.26 14.01
N ASN A 487 -5.50 -28.07 13.37
CA ASN A 487 -6.32 -29.18 12.86
C ASN A 487 -6.73 -29.08 11.37
N VAL A 488 -5.96 -28.35 10.54
CA VAL A 488 -6.27 -28.25 9.10
C VAL A 488 -6.01 -29.61 8.43
N THR A 489 -7.06 -30.24 7.90
CA THR A 489 -6.96 -31.54 7.20
C THR A 489 -7.07 -31.44 5.69
N GLY A 490 -7.34 -30.25 5.13
CA GLY A 490 -7.52 -29.98 3.71
C GLY A 490 -8.48 -28.82 3.47
N LEU A 491 -8.84 -28.55 2.22
CA LEU A 491 -9.78 -27.46 1.89
C LEU A 491 -11.18 -27.70 2.46
N GLU A 492 -11.63 -28.95 2.57
CA GLU A 492 -12.90 -29.32 3.21
C GLU A 492 -12.79 -29.43 4.76
N GLY A 493 -11.60 -29.18 5.31
CA GLY A 493 -11.31 -29.22 6.75
C GLY A 493 -10.76 -27.89 7.28
N LEU A 494 -11.19 -26.77 6.67
CA LEU A 494 -10.82 -25.43 7.09
C LEU A 494 -11.64 -24.98 8.30
N PRO A 495 -11.05 -24.24 9.25
CA PRO A 495 -11.78 -23.77 10.43
C PRO A 495 -12.86 -22.74 10.04
N GLY A 496 -14.09 -22.96 10.51
CA GLY A 496 -15.20 -22.02 10.31
C GLY A 496 -15.72 -21.91 8.87
N LEU A 497 -15.31 -22.82 7.97
CA LEU A 497 -15.76 -22.84 6.58
C LEU A 497 -16.10 -24.26 6.13
N ASP A 498 -17.38 -24.50 5.85
CA ASP A 498 -17.83 -25.73 5.23
C ASP A 498 -17.69 -25.60 3.70
N LEU A 499 -16.73 -26.33 3.14
CA LEU A 499 -16.39 -26.28 1.73
C LEU A 499 -16.56 -27.66 1.08
N LYS A 500 -17.06 -27.68 -0.16
CA LYS A 500 -17.03 -28.85 -1.03
C LYS A 500 -16.11 -28.62 -2.21
N VAL A 501 -15.24 -29.59 -2.47
CA VAL A 501 -14.30 -29.56 -3.60
C VAL A 501 -14.81 -30.46 -4.74
N LYS A 502 -14.83 -29.92 -5.96
CA LYS A 502 -15.04 -30.68 -7.19
C LYS A 502 -13.89 -30.39 -8.15
N THR A 503 -13.19 -31.42 -8.60
CA THR A 503 -12.01 -31.27 -9.47
C THR A 503 -11.80 -32.51 -10.34
N ASN A 504 -11.06 -32.36 -11.44
CA ASN A 504 -10.47 -33.46 -12.21
C ASN A 504 -9.00 -33.76 -11.83
N ALA A 505 -8.44 -33.07 -10.83
CA ALA A 505 -7.19 -33.44 -10.19
C ALA A 505 -7.31 -34.77 -9.43
N LEU A 506 -6.17 -35.33 -9.02
CA LEU A 506 -6.13 -36.53 -8.21
C LEU A 506 -6.89 -36.34 -6.89
N SER A 507 -7.57 -37.40 -6.44
CA SER A 507 -8.34 -37.37 -5.19
C SER A 507 -7.49 -37.20 -3.93
N ASN A 508 -6.20 -37.57 -3.99
CA ASN A 508 -5.24 -37.32 -2.93
C ASN A 508 -4.57 -35.96 -3.13
N TYR A 509 -4.50 -35.18 -2.06
CA TYR A 509 -3.78 -33.90 -1.99
C TYR A 509 -2.66 -33.99 -0.97
N SER A 510 -1.70 -33.06 -1.05
CA SER A 510 -0.69 -32.86 -0.01
C SER A 510 -1.03 -31.63 0.83
N ILE A 511 -0.54 -31.62 2.07
CA ILE A 511 -0.61 -30.48 2.97
C ILE A 511 0.75 -30.27 3.61
N VAL A 512 1.26 -29.05 3.51
CA VAL A 512 2.52 -28.64 4.15
C VAL A 512 2.25 -27.43 5.01
N TYR A 513 2.67 -27.48 6.27
CA TYR A 513 2.69 -26.33 7.16
C TYR A 513 3.99 -25.56 6.95
N ASN A 514 3.91 -24.32 6.48
CA ASN A 514 5.06 -23.49 6.20
C ASN A 514 5.20 -22.38 7.25
N THR A 515 6.40 -22.27 7.84
CA THR A 515 6.80 -21.28 8.83
C THR A 515 8.03 -20.47 8.43
N ASP A 516 8.47 -20.54 7.16
CA ASP A 516 9.66 -19.85 6.67
C ASP A 516 9.53 -18.32 6.62
N GLN A 517 8.28 -17.82 6.62
CA GLN A 517 7.94 -16.40 6.55
C GLN A 517 8.37 -15.72 5.24
N GLU A 518 8.71 -16.50 4.20
CA GLU A 518 9.15 -15.97 2.91
C GLU A 518 8.01 -15.34 2.09
N VAL A 519 6.75 -15.73 2.39
CA VAL A 519 5.55 -15.16 1.76
C VAL A 519 4.94 -14.12 2.70
N ASN A 520 5.39 -12.86 2.55
CA ASN A 520 4.89 -11.69 3.26
C ASN A 520 4.84 -11.88 4.80
N GLU A 521 5.88 -12.48 5.37
CA GLU A 521 6.01 -12.70 6.82
C GLU A 521 4.96 -13.68 7.41
N PHE A 522 4.15 -14.35 6.59
CA PHE A 522 3.07 -15.22 7.06
C PHE A 522 3.47 -16.67 7.24
N ILE A 523 2.77 -17.29 8.18
CA ILE A 523 2.72 -18.74 8.38
C ILE A 523 1.41 -19.25 7.77
N PHE A 524 1.49 -20.33 6.99
CA PHE A 524 0.33 -20.84 6.25
C PHE A 524 0.36 -22.37 6.10
N TYR A 525 -0.80 -22.93 5.79
CA TYR A 525 -0.88 -24.28 5.21
C TYR A 525 -0.93 -24.18 3.69
N ASN A 526 -0.02 -24.86 2.99
CA ASN A 526 -0.11 -25.06 1.56
C ASN A 526 -0.82 -26.39 1.27
N ILE A 527 -1.95 -26.32 0.58
CA ILE A 527 -2.75 -27.49 0.19
C ILE A 527 -2.67 -27.63 -1.33
N THR A 528 -2.10 -28.74 -1.80
CA THR A 528 -1.82 -28.94 -3.23
C THR A 528 -2.61 -30.11 -3.81
N TYR A 529 -3.36 -29.84 -4.87
CA TYR A 529 -4.04 -30.85 -5.69
C TYR A 529 -3.29 -30.99 -7.02
N SER A 530 -2.73 -32.18 -7.28
CA SER A 530 -1.95 -32.44 -8.50
C SER A 530 -2.81 -33.10 -9.58
N MET A 531 -2.59 -32.73 -10.84
CA MET A 531 -3.15 -33.46 -11.98
C MET A 531 -2.47 -34.83 -12.14
N PRO A 532 -3.17 -35.86 -12.66
CA PRO A 532 -2.52 -37.11 -13.06
C PRO A 532 -1.46 -36.85 -14.14
N GLU A 533 -0.45 -37.73 -14.27
CA GLU A 533 0.60 -37.59 -15.30
C GLU A 533 0.04 -37.52 -16.72
N SER A 534 -1.12 -38.17 -16.95
CA SER A 534 -1.86 -38.11 -18.20
C SER A 534 -3.26 -37.54 -17.96
N PHE A 535 -3.50 -36.30 -18.40
CA PHE A 535 -4.82 -35.67 -18.49
C PHE A 535 -5.03 -35.10 -19.90
N ASP A 536 -6.26 -35.16 -20.40
CA ASP A 536 -6.67 -34.71 -21.73
C ASP A 536 -7.76 -33.62 -21.69
N GLU A 537 -8.40 -33.43 -20.54
CA GLU A 537 -9.32 -32.33 -20.26
C GLU A 537 -8.60 -31.16 -19.57
N ALA A 538 -9.09 -29.94 -19.78
CA ALA A 538 -8.56 -28.76 -19.09
C ALA A 538 -8.60 -28.96 -17.55
N PRO A 539 -7.48 -28.79 -16.83
CA PRO A 539 -7.45 -28.85 -15.37
C PRO A 539 -8.44 -27.86 -14.76
N PHE A 540 -9.23 -28.30 -13.77
CA PHE A 540 -10.11 -27.40 -13.03
C PHE A 540 -10.28 -27.81 -11.57
N ILE A 541 -10.59 -26.83 -10.73
CA ILE A 541 -11.07 -27.01 -9.36
C ILE A 541 -12.19 -26.02 -9.06
N SER A 542 -13.26 -26.51 -8.44
CA SER A 542 -14.38 -25.74 -7.95
C SER A 542 -14.51 -25.92 -6.44
N LEU A 543 -14.60 -24.80 -5.74
CA LEU A 543 -14.79 -24.70 -4.30
C LEU A 543 -16.18 -24.12 -4.05
N GLN A 544 -17.05 -24.86 -3.36
CA GLN A 544 -18.41 -24.42 -3.04
C GLN A 544 -18.58 -24.34 -1.52
N VAL A 545 -18.92 -23.18 -1.00
CA VAL A 545 -19.33 -23.00 0.39
C VAL A 545 -20.77 -23.49 0.54
N VAL A 546 -21.04 -24.35 1.52
CA VAL A 546 -22.31 -25.10 1.67
C VAL A 546 -23.07 -24.84 2.96
#